data_AF-A0A2T3Z2Q4-F1
#
_entry.id   AF-A0A2T3Z2Q4-F1
#
_cell.length_a   1.000
_cell.length_b   1.000
_cell.length_c   1.000
_cell.angle_alpha   90.00
_cell.angle_beta   90.00
_cell.angle_gamma   90.00
#
_symmetry.space_group_name_H-M   'P 1'
#
loop_
_entity.id
_entity.type
_entity.pdbx_description
1 polymer ?
#
loop_
_entity_poly.entity_id
_entity_poly.type
_entity_poly.pdbx_seq_one_letter_code
_entity_poly.pdbx_strand_id
1 'polypeptide(L)'
;MMEKLHSNANCESEPKMGMTFSKPHAASKAEIDEIVEGFAYAAKYLDKAGFDGIELHGAHGYIIAQFLSPRTNKRTDEYGTQTVENRLRFITDIARAIRKRVSPSFVVGAKLNSVEFEGAGVTPKEAEEVCGGLEREGFDFVELSGGNYENFGMKWRRVRRKSAKPTF
;
A
#
# COMPACT_ATOMS: atom_id res chain seq x y z
N MET A 1 31.74 -6.10 23.28
CA MET A 1 31.56 -5.10 22.21
C MET A 1 30.18 -5.34 21.62
N MET A 2 29.15 -4.78 22.26
CA MET A 2 27.75 -4.95 21.86
C MET A 2 27.39 -3.88 20.85
N GLU A 3 27.25 -4.31 19.60
CA GLU A 3 26.76 -3.49 18.51
C GLU A 3 25.28 -3.20 18.77
N LYS A 4 24.97 -1.91 18.97
CA LYS A 4 23.61 -1.42 19.16
C LYS A 4 22.79 -1.78 17.92
N LEU A 5 21.90 -2.76 18.06
CA LEU A 5 20.72 -2.89 17.22
C LEU A 5 19.95 -1.56 17.32
N HIS A 6 20.15 -0.70 16.34
CA HIS A 6 19.32 0.48 16.17
C HIS A 6 17.91 -0.01 15.83
N SER A 7 17.03 0.07 16.81
CA SER A 7 15.59 0.03 16.64
C SER A 7 15.21 1.14 15.66
N ASN A 8 15.09 0.82 14.38
CA ASN A 8 14.54 1.72 13.37
C ASN A 8 13.01 1.75 13.50
N ALA A 9 12.53 2.21 14.67
CA ALA A 9 11.13 2.50 14.92
C ALA A 9 10.72 3.90 14.43
N ASN A 10 11.64 4.67 13.82
CA ASN A 10 11.33 5.94 13.21
C ASN A 10 10.92 5.73 11.75
N CYS A 11 9.61 5.75 11.49
CA CYS A 11 9.02 5.90 10.16
C CYS A 11 9.06 7.38 9.70
N GLU A 12 10.07 8.13 10.13
CA GLU A 12 10.30 9.50 9.69
C GLU A 12 11.13 9.44 8.41
N SER A 13 10.56 9.89 7.30
CA SER A 13 11.29 9.99 6.05
C SER A 13 12.27 11.17 6.11
N GLU A 14 13.49 10.97 5.62
CA GLU A 14 14.43 12.07 5.46
C GLU A 14 13.85 13.12 4.49
N PRO A 15 14.20 14.41 4.64
CA PRO A 15 13.75 15.44 3.72
C PRO A 15 14.07 15.08 2.26
N LYS A 16 13.04 14.99 1.43
CA LYS A 16 13.15 14.64 0.01
C LYS A 16 12.50 15.73 -0.82
N MET A 17 13.17 16.17 -1.88
CA MET A 17 12.66 17.21 -2.79
C MET A 17 12.30 18.54 -2.10
N GLY A 18 12.96 18.88 -0.98
CA GLY A 18 12.66 20.09 -0.21
C GLY A 18 11.41 20.02 0.65
N MET A 19 10.76 18.85 0.76
CA MET A 19 9.64 18.63 1.67
C MET A 19 10.11 18.07 3.01
N THR A 20 9.53 18.56 4.10
CA THR A 20 9.68 18.02 5.45
C THR A 20 8.35 17.42 5.89
N PHE A 21 8.37 16.18 6.39
CA PHE A 21 7.18 15.49 6.86
C PHE A 21 7.16 15.47 8.39
N SER A 22 6.00 15.75 8.99
CA SER A 22 5.80 15.55 10.42
C SER A 22 5.86 14.06 10.76
N LYS A 23 6.32 13.72 11.97
CA LYS A 23 6.27 12.36 12.47
C LYS A 23 4.82 11.85 12.44
N PRO A 24 4.50 10.74 11.74
CA PRO A 24 3.16 10.20 11.72
C PRO A 24 2.80 9.61 13.10
N HIS A 25 1.53 9.68 13.47
CA HIS A 25 0.98 8.87 14.56
C HIS A 25 0.23 7.66 14.00
N ALA A 26 0.12 6.60 14.79
CA ALA A 26 -0.68 5.44 14.42
C ALA A 26 -2.16 5.77 14.57
N ALA A 27 -2.91 5.72 13.46
CA ALA A 27 -4.36 5.99 13.47
C ALA A 27 -5.08 5.04 14.43
N SER A 28 -5.94 5.58 15.28
CA SER A 28 -6.90 4.83 16.09
C SER A 28 -7.95 4.15 15.20
N LYS A 29 -8.69 3.20 15.76
CA LYS A 29 -9.80 2.56 15.04
C LYS A 29 -10.85 3.58 14.56
N ALA A 30 -11.16 4.58 15.39
CA ALA A 30 -12.09 5.64 15.03
C ALA A 30 -11.59 6.50 13.86
N GLU A 31 -10.30 6.86 13.85
CA GLU A 31 -9.70 7.58 12.71
C GLU A 31 -9.68 6.73 11.44
N ILE A 32 -9.40 5.42 11.55
CA ILE A 32 -9.48 4.50 10.42
C ILE A 32 -10.91 4.47 9.85
N ASP A 33 -11.92 4.36 10.72
CA ASP A 33 -13.33 4.36 10.32
C ASP A 33 -13.73 5.67 9.65
N GLU A 34 -13.27 6.82 10.18
CA GLU A 34 -13.49 8.13 9.56
C GLU A 34 -12.86 8.23 8.16
N ILE A 35 -11.64 7.71 7.99
CA ILE A 35 -10.96 7.70 6.69
C ILE A 35 -11.71 6.81 5.69
N VAL A 36 -12.12 5.60 6.10
CA VAL A 36 -12.95 4.69 5.29
C VAL A 36 -14.22 5.41 4.82
N GLU A 37 -14.89 6.09 5.73
CA GLU A 37 -16.08 6.88 5.47
C GLU A 37 -15.84 8.03 4.49
N GLY A 38 -14.69 8.70 4.58
CA GLY A 38 -14.26 9.73 3.64
C GLY A 38 -14.13 9.23 2.20
N PHE A 39 -13.50 8.07 1.99
CA PHE A 39 -13.42 7.44 0.66
C PHE A 39 -14.81 7.06 0.13
N ALA A 40 -15.64 6.45 0.97
CA ALA A 40 -17.00 6.04 0.60
C ALA A 40 -17.90 7.24 0.27
N TYR A 41 -17.73 8.34 1.00
CA TYR A 41 -18.37 9.62 0.71
C TYR A 41 -17.93 10.15 -0.66
N ALA A 42 -16.62 10.23 -0.93
CA ALA A 42 -16.11 10.72 -2.21
C ALA A 42 -16.64 9.88 -3.39
N ALA A 43 -16.60 8.55 -3.30
CA ALA A 43 -17.10 7.66 -4.35
C ALA A 43 -18.59 7.85 -4.63
N LYS A 44 -19.41 8.05 -3.59
CA LYS A 44 -20.84 8.37 -3.76
C LYS A 44 -21.07 9.65 -4.55
N TYR A 45 -20.24 10.67 -4.36
CA TYR A 45 -20.34 11.92 -5.11
C TYR A 45 -19.86 11.76 -6.55
N LEU A 46 -18.81 10.97 -6.80
CA LEU A 46 -18.34 10.64 -8.14
C LEU A 46 -19.42 9.89 -8.95
N ASP A 47 -20.04 8.88 -8.35
CA ASP A 47 -21.15 8.12 -8.97
C ASP A 47 -22.32 9.07 -9.33
N LYS A 48 -22.73 9.93 -8.40
CA LYS A 48 -23.75 10.96 -8.65
C LYS A 48 -23.38 11.97 -9.73
N ALA A 49 -22.09 12.26 -9.89
CA ALA A 49 -21.59 13.18 -10.91
C ALA A 49 -21.44 12.51 -12.28
N GLY A 50 -21.68 11.19 -12.39
CA GLY A 50 -21.61 10.44 -13.64
C GLY A 50 -20.21 9.95 -14.00
N PHE A 51 -19.28 9.87 -13.03
CA PHE A 51 -18.03 9.15 -13.25
C PHE A 51 -18.28 7.65 -13.30
N ASP A 52 -17.55 6.94 -14.17
CA ASP A 52 -17.67 5.48 -14.28
C ASP A 52 -17.12 4.73 -13.07
N GLY A 53 -16.24 5.35 -12.27
CA GLY A 53 -15.60 4.68 -11.14
C GLY A 53 -14.61 5.51 -10.35
N ILE A 54 -13.88 4.83 -9.47
CA ILE A 54 -12.78 5.35 -8.66
C ILE A 54 -11.59 4.38 -8.67
N GLU A 55 -10.38 4.92 -8.62
CA GLU A 55 -9.17 4.15 -8.37
C GLU A 55 -8.61 4.47 -6.97
N LEU A 56 -8.45 3.45 -6.13
CA LEU A 56 -7.87 3.59 -4.80
C LEU A 56 -6.34 3.59 -4.88
N HIS A 57 -5.73 4.69 -4.45
CA HIS A 57 -4.28 4.85 -4.51
C HIS A 57 -3.55 4.14 -3.36
N GLY A 58 -3.18 2.88 -3.57
CA GLY A 58 -2.39 2.01 -2.68
C GLY A 58 -0.92 1.89 -3.05
N ALA A 59 -0.33 2.93 -3.61
CA ALA A 59 1.06 2.95 -4.07
C ALA A 59 1.84 4.15 -3.50
N HIS A 60 3.13 4.20 -3.77
CA HIS A 60 4.01 5.37 -3.53
C HIS A 60 4.12 5.87 -2.08
N GLY A 61 3.73 5.06 -1.09
CA GLY A 61 3.87 5.43 0.33
C GLY A 61 2.73 6.30 0.88
N TYR A 62 1.63 6.45 0.13
CA TYR A 62 0.38 7.02 0.67
C TYR A 62 -0.29 6.08 1.66
N ILE A 63 -1.34 6.54 2.34
CA ILE A 63 -1.92 5.83 3.49
C ILE A 63 -2.29 4.38 3.20
N ILE A 64 -2.92 4.06 2.06
CA ILE A 64 -3.25 2.67 1.71
C ILE A 64 -1.97 1.85 1.51
N ALA A 65 -0.96 2.40 0.82
CA ALA A 65 0.34 1.76 0.67
C ALA A 65 1.03 1.52 2.03
N GLN A 66 0.84 2.45 2.99
CA GLN A 66 1.43 2.33 4.32
C GLN A 66 0.85 1.15 5.11
N PHE A 67 -0.45 0.87 4.98
CA PHE A 67 -1.08 -0.32 5.57
C PHE A 67 -0.66 -1.60 4.85
N LEU A 68 -0.52 -1.54 3.52
CA LEU A 68 -0.09 -2.67 2.71
C LEU A 68 1.37 -3.04 2.91
N SER A 69 2.27 -2.12 3.26
CA SER A 69 3.69 -2.42 3.38
C SER A 69 4.08 -2.89 4.80
N PRO A 70 4.78 -4.04 4.95
CA PRO A 70 5.31 -4.48 6.25
C PRO A 70 6.44 -3.58 6.77
N ARG A 71 7.00 -2.72 5.90
CA ARG A 71 8.01 -1.74 6.28
C ARG A 71 7.41 -0.62 7.11
N THR A 72 6.28 -0.06 6.69
CA THR A 72 5.65 1.11 7.32
C THR A 72 4.58 0.71 8.33
N ASN A 73 3.85 -0.38 8.07
CA ASN A 73 2.87 -0.90 9.00
C ASN A 73 3.56 -1.61 10.16
N LYS A 74 3.45 -1.05 11.37
CA LYS A 74 3.96 -1.64 12.62
C LYS A 74 2.85 -1.99 13.60
N ARG A 75 1.60 -2.05 13.12
CA ARG A 75 0.45 -2.34 13.97
C ARG A 75 0.45 -3.82 14.38
N THR A 76 -0.12 -4.08 15.55
CA THR A 76 -0.30 -5.43 16.11
C THR A 76 -1.78 -5.81 16.24
N ASP A 77 -2.69 -4.97 15.73
CA ASP A 77 -4.13 -5.19 15.75
C ASP A 77 -4.62 -5.87 14.46
N GLU A 78 -5.92 -5.79 14.20
CA GLU A 78 -6.56 -6.41 13.02
C GLU A 78 -6.11 -5.82 11.68
N TYR A 79 -5.41 -4.67 11.70
CA TYR A 79 -4.82 -4.02 10.52
C TYR A 79 -3.29 -4.20 10.44
N GLY A 80 -2.71 -5.08 11.27
CA GLY A 80 -1.27 -5.31 11.36
C GLY A 80 -0.65 -6.16 10.25
N THR A 81 0.59 -6.60 10.47
CA THR A 81 1.41 -7.33 9.50
C THR A 81 1.47 -8.84 9.72
N GLN A 82 0.61 -9.39 10.57
CA GLN A 82 0.62 -10.81 10.93
C GLN A 82 0.30 -11.71 9.73
N THR A 83 -0.54 -11.22 8.81
CA THR A 83 -0.93 -11.88 7.56
C THR A 83 -1.06 -10.86 6.44
N VAL A 84 -1.15 -11.32 5.18
CA VAL A 84 -1.48 -10.44 4.05
C VAL A 84 -2.93 -9.94 4.17
N GLU A 85 -3.83 -10.78 4.66
CA GLU A 85 -5.24 -10.44 4.91
C GLU A 85 -5.40 -9.29 5.91
N ASN A 86 -4.59 -9.26 6.97
CA ASN A 86 -4.60 -8.15 7.94
C ASN A 86 -4.20 -6.83 7.27
N ARG A 87 -3.18 -6.84 6.41
CA ARG A 87 -2.73 -5.65 5.66
C ARG A 87 -3.74 -5.19 4.62
N LEU A 88 -4.42 -6.13 3.96
CA LEU A 88 -5.50 -5.87 3.01
C LEU A 88 -6.76 -5.31 3.66
N ARG A 89 -6.94 -5.47 4.98
CA ARG A 89 -8.18 -5.10 5.68
C ARG A 89 -8.57 -3.65 5.44
N PHE A 90 -7.60 -2.73 5.47
CA PHE A 90 -7.91 -1.31 5.27
C PHE A 90 -8.47 -1.00 3.87
N ILE A 91 -7.81 -1.47 2.81
CA ILE A 91 -8.28 -1.24 1.44
C ILE A 91 -9.60 -1.97 1.14
N THR A 92 -9.79 -3.15 1.70
CA THR A 92 -11.04 -3.91 1.55
C THR A 92 -12.20 -3.31 2.34
N ASP A 93 -11.95 -2.74 3.53
CA ASP A 93 -12.95 -1.98 4.28
C ASP A 93 -13.40 -0.72 3.52
N ILE A 94 -12.46 -0.01 2.88
CA ILE A 94 -12.76 1.10 1.96
C ILE A 94 -13.65 0.60 0.81
N ALA A 95 -13.27 -0.47 0.12
CA ALA A 95 -14.02 -1.01 -1.01
C ALA A 95 -15.45 -1.40 -0.60
N ARG A 96 -15.61 -2.12 0.52
CA ARG A 96 -16.93 -2.50 1.06
C ARG A 96 -17.77 -1.28 1.39
N ALA A 97 -17.19 -0.24 1.99
CA ALA A 97 -17.90 0.99 2.30
C ALA A 97 -18.35 1.74 1.04
N ILE A 98 -17.50 1.78 0.01
CA ILE A 98 -17.84 2.33 -1.31
C ILE A 98 -19.00 1.55 -1.94
N ARG A 99 -18.90 0.22 -2.03
CA ARG A 99 -19.91 -0.65 -2.65
C ARG A 99 -21.30 -0.51 -2.03
N LYS A 100 -21.39 -0.15 -0.74
CA LYS A 100 -22.67 0.13 -0.06
C LYS A 100 -23.34 1.44 -0.50
N ARG A 101 -22.65 2.32 -1.24
CA ARG A 101 -23.07 3.71 -1.52
C ARG A 101 -23.16 4.09 -2.98
N VAL A 102 -22.61 3.27 -3.87
CA VAL A 102 -22.54 3.53 -5.32
C VAL A 102 -23.41 2.55 -6.09
N SER A 103 -23.70 2.87 -7.35
CA SER A 103 -24.39 2.00 -8.28
C SER A 103 -23.62 0.68 -8.51
N PRO A 104 -24.30 -0.45 -8.80
CA PRO A 104 -23.63 -1.74 -9.05
C PRO A 104 -22.65 -1.72 -10.24
N SER A 105 -22.82 -0.80 -11.18
CA SER A 105 -21.95 -0.60 -12.34
C SER A 105 -20.73 0.28 -12.07
N PHE A 106 -20.66 0.95 -10.92
CA PHE A 106 -19.57 1.85 -10.58
C PHE A 106 -18.27 1.07 -10.40
N VAL A 107 -17.24 1.37 -11.17
CA VAL A 107 -15.95 0.67 -11.16
C VAL A 107 -15.14 1.03 -9.92
N VAL A 108 -14.55 0.04 -9.25
CA VAL A 108 -13.62 0.21 -8.13
C VAL A 108 -12.32 -0.51 -8.47
N GLY A 109 -11.30 0.27 -8.83
CA GLY A 109 -9.94 -0.21 -9.10
C GLY A 109 -8.97 0.13 -7.96
N ALA A 110 -7.77 -0.43 -8.03
CA ALA A 110 -6.68 -0.09 -7.12
C ALA A 110 -5.36 0.07 -7.84
N LYS A 111 -4.58 1.07 -7.44
CA LYS A 111 -3.19 1.23 -7.83
C LYS A 111 -2.25 0.70 -6.75
N LEU A 112 -1.33 -0.19 -7.08
CA LEU A 112 -0.44 -0.86 -6.11
C LEU A 112 1.04 -0.76 -6.45
N ASN A 113 1.90 -0.89 -5.43
CA ASN A 113 3.33 -1.14 -5.64
C ASN A 113 3.55 -2.63 -5.94
N SER A 114 4.12 -2.95 -7.11
CA SER A 114 4.58 -4.31 -7.47
C SER A 114 5.83 -4.73 -6.72
N VAL A 115 6.62 -3.76 -6.27
CA VAL A 115 7.81 -3.95 -5.44
C VAL A 115 8.19 -2.65 -4.75
N GLU A 116 8.66 -2.76 -3.51
CA GLU A 116 9.39 -1.69 -2.82
C GLU A 116 10.89 -2.01 -2.87
N PHE A 117 11.70 -1.10 -3.43
CA PHE A 117 13.12 -1.33 -3.76
C PHE A 117 14.07 -1.24 -2.55
N GLU A 118 13.60 -1.77 -1.45
CA GLU A 118 13.88 -1.32 -0.11
C GLU A 118 13.79 -2.53 0.82
N GLY A 119 14.79 -2.77 1.66
CA GLY A 119 14.80 -3.94 2.53
C GLY A 119 13.54 -4.00 3.41
N ALA A 120 12.89 -5.17 3.45
CA ALA A 120 11.66 -5.44 4.21
C ALA A 120 10.38 -4.70 3.76
N GLY A 121 10.31 -4.21 2.52
CA GLY A 121 9.07 -3.73 1.90
C GLY A 121 8.29 -4.82 1.15
N VAL A 122 7.28 -4.43 0.39
CA VAL A 122 6.46 -5.34 -0.44
C VAL A 122 7.33 -6.04 -1.50
N THR A 123 7.33 -7.38 -1.47
CA THR A 123 7.97 -8.23 -2.49
C THR A 123 7.02 -8.55 -3.65
N PRO A 124 7.53 -8.97 -4.84
CA PRO A 124 6.66 -9.39 -5.95
C PRO A 124 5.70 -10.54 -5.59
N LYS A 125 6.13 -11.47 -4.74
CA LYS A 125 5.29 -12.57 -4.26
C LYS A 125 4.16 -12.05 -3.38
N GLU A 126 4.46 -11.14 -2.46
CA GLU A 126 3.41 -10.50 -1.65
C GLU A 126 2.50 -9.62 -2.51
N ALA A 127 3.02 -8.96 -3.55
CA ALA A 127 2.19 -8.20 -4.48
C ALA A 127 1.19 -9.13 -5.21
N GLU A 128 1.61 -10.33 -5.60
CA GLU A 128 0.71 -11.37 -6.14
C GLU A 128 -0.37 -11.77 -5.13
N GLU A 129 -0.01 -12.03 -3.87
CA GLU A 129 -0.96 -12.36 -2.79
C GLU A 129 -1.95 -11.21 -2.51
N VAL A 130 -1.47 -9.96 -2.55
CA VAL A 130 -2.30 -8.75 -2.44
C VAL A 130 -3.27 -8.66 -3.62
N CYS A 131 -2.80 -8.83 -4.86
CA CYS A 131 -3.67 -8.83 -6.04
C CYS A 131 -4.75 -9.91 -5.96
N GLY A 132 -4.41 -11.14 -5.56
CA GLY A 132 -5.38 -12.21 -5.36
C GLY A 132 -6.36 -11.93 -4.21
N GLY A 133 -5.96 -11.14 -3.21
CA GLY A 133 -6.87 -10.61 -2.19
C GLY A 133 -7.86 -9.59 -2.73
N LEU A 134 -7.42 -8.67 -3.57
CA LEU A 134 -8.29 -7.68 -4.21
C LEU A 134 -9.26 -8.30 -5.21
N GLU A 135 -8.82 -9.29 -5.98
CA GLU A 135 -9.70 -10.07 -6.86
C GLU A 135 -10.83 -10.73 -6.07
N ARG A 136 -10.51 -11.41 -4.96
CA ARG A 136 -11.51 -12.03 -4.08
C ARG A 136 -12.49 -11.03 -3.46
N GLU A 137 -12.07 -9.80 -3.24
CA GLU A 137 -12.94 -8.73 -2.74
C GLU A 137 -13.84 -8.11 -3.84
N GLY A 138 -13.56 -8.38 -5.11
CA GLY A 138 -14.35 -7.86 -6.24
C GLY A 138 -13.89 -6.48 -6.72
N PHE A 139 -12.59 -6.21 -6.69
CA PHE A 139 -12.00 -5.10 -7.45
C PHE A 139 -12.06 -5.38 -8.95
N ASP A 140 -12.39 -4.35 -9.74
CA ASP A 140 -12.60 -4.47 -11.17
C ASP A 140 -11.29 -4.49 -11.97
N PHE A 141 -10.26 -3.80 -11.47
CA PHE A 141 -8.93 -3.82 -12.05
C PHE A 141 -7.84 -3.45 -11.03
N VAL A 142 -6.60 -3.82 -11.35
CA VAL A 142 -5.42 -3.43 -10.59
C VAL A 142 -4.40 -2.77 -11.53
N GLU A 143 -3.99 -1.56 -11.20
CA GLU A 143 -2.88 -0.86 -11.86
C GLU A 143 -1.58 -1.09 -11.07
N LEU A 144 -0.56 -1.65 -11.72
CA LEU A 144 0.73 -1.89 -11.07
C LEU A 144 1.72 -0.74 -11.30
N SER A 145 2.26 -0.23 -10.21
CA SER A 145 3.35 0.73 -10.16
C SER A 145 4.55 0.12 -9.42
N GLY A 146 5.55 0.93 -9.08
CA GLY A 146 6.68 0.49 -8.26
C GLY A 146 7.45 1.67 -7.70
N GLY A 147 8.13 1.44 -6.57
CA GLY A 147 8.87 2.48 -5.86
C GLY A 147 7.99 3.39 -4.99
N ASN A 148 8.63 4.30 -4.29
CA ASN A 148 7.98 5.27 -3.40
C ASN A 148 8.83 6.56 -3.32
N TYR A 149 8.40 7.52 -2.50
CA TYR A 149 9.15 8.77 -2.30
C TYR A 149 10.57 8.57 -1.76
N GLU A 150 10.86 7.44 -1.09
CA GLU A 150 12.20 7.11 -0.61
C GLU A 150 13.08 6.59 -1.75
N ASN A 151 12.54 5.77 -2.65
CA ASN A 151 13.22 5.27 -3.85
C ASN A 151 12.26 5.10 -5.04
N PHE A 152 12.27 6.07 -5.96
CA PHE A 152 11.43 6.09 -7.16
C PHE A 152 11.66 4.94 -8.15
N GLY A 153 12.71 4.12 -7.98
CA GLY A 153 13.00 3.00 -8.90
C GLY A 153 13.41 3.41 -10.33
N MET A 154 13.47 4.72 -10.64
CA MET A 154 13.76 5.23 -11.99
C MET A 154 15.23 5.08 -12.45
N LYS A 155 16.11 4.54 -11.60
CA LYS A 155 17.50 4.25 -11.97
C LYS A 155 17.63 2.79 -12.38
N TRP A 156 17.82 2.56 -13.68
CA TRP A 156 18.25 1.28 -14.21
C TRP A 156 19.52 0.79 -13.49
N ARG A 157 19.42 -0.26 -12.69
CA ARG A 157 20.58 -0.99 -12.17
C ARG A 157 20.71 -2.32 -12.88
N ARG A 158 21.84 -2.52 -13.55
CA ARG A 158 22.19 -3.83 -14.11
C ARG A 158 22.50 -4.78 -12.95
N VAL A 159 21.55 -5.65 -12.61
CA VAL A 159 21.81 -6.76 -11.69
C VAL A 159 22.63 -7.80 -12.44
N ARG A 160 23.95 -7.78 -12.23
CA ARG A 160 24.84 -8.80 -12.79
C ARG A 160 24.59 -10.10 -12.02
N ARG A 161 23.83 -11.04 -12.60
CA ARG A 161 23.79 -12.43 -12.11
C ARG A 161 25.23 -12.92 -12.07
N LYS A 162 25.72 -13.31 -10.89
CA LYS A 162 26.97 -14.08 -10.80
C LYS A 162 26.68 -15.41 -11.50
N SER A 163 27.21 -15.59 -12.69
CA SER A 163 27.29 -16.91 -13.33
C SER A 163 28.04 -17.82 -12.36
N ALA A 164 27.40 -18.91 -11.93
CA ALA A 164 28.10 -19.99 -11.25
C ALA A 164 29.21 -20.46 -12.21
N LYS A 165 30.46 -20.46 -11.73
CA LYS A 165 31.56 -21.05 -12.50
C LYS A 165 31.28 -22.55 -12.60
N PRO A 166 31.30 -23.17 -13.80
CA PRO A 166 31.26 -24.62 -13.89
C PRO A 166 32.50 -25.16 -13.18
N THR A 167 32.29 -25.99 -12.17
CA THR A 167 33.31 -26.88 -11.64
C THR A 167 33.47 -28.01 -12.66
N PHE A 168 34.63 -28.07 -13.31
CA PHE A 168 35.10 -29.23 -14.06
C PHE A 168 35.85 -30.17 -13.11
#